data_AF-A0A353RBN8-F1
#
_entry.id   AF-A0A353RBN8-F1
#
_cell.length_a   1.000
_cell.length_b   1.000
_cell.length_c   1.000
_cell.angle_alpha   90.00
_cell.angle_beta   90.00
_cell.angle_gamma   90.00
#
_symmetry.space_group_name_H-M   'P 1'
#
loop_
_entity.id
_entity.type
_entity.pdbx_description
1 polymer ?
#
loop_
_entity_poly.entity_id
_entity_poly.type
_entity_poly.pdbx_seq_one_letter_code
_entity_poly.pdbx_strand_id
1 'polypeptide(L)' 'VALNDRAALTAAVRDADLITLSIGANNLKSTGRVLQQALRERWRTSPERSLDVIACENALFATDMLKESVYEGAEPEFQA' A
#
# COMPACT_ATOMS: atom_id res chain seq x y z
N VAL A 1 10.25 -7.95 3.01
CA VAL A 1 9.56 -8.75 1.97
C VAL A 1 9.85 -8.13 0.62
N ALA A 2 10.09 -8.92 -0.43
CA ALA A 2 10.35 -8.39 -1.76
C ALA A 2 9.04 -8.03 -2.49
N LEU A 3 9.00 -6.89 -3.18
CA LEU A 3 7.78 -6.42 -3.85
C LEU A 3 7.34 -7.29 -5.04
N ASN A 4 8.27 -8.04 -5.65
CA ASN A 4 7.98 -8.93 -6.77
C ASN A 4 7.48 -10.32 -6.33
N ASP A 5 7.58 -10.67 -5.05
CA ASP A 5 6.98 -11.87 -4.48
C ASP A 5 5.56 -11.55 -4.00
N ARG A 6 4.58 -11.74 -4.89
CA ARG A 6 3.19 -11.39 -4.63
C ARG A 6 2.59 -12.15 -3.44
N ALA A 7 2.95 -13.43 -3.27
CA ALA A 7 2.41 -14.26 -2.22
C ALA A 7 2.94 -13.82 -0.85
N ALA A 8 4.25 -13.65 -0.73
CA ALA A 8 4.87 -13.18 0.51
C ALA A 8 4.43 -11.74 0.85
N LEU A 9 4.31 -10.87 -0.15
CA LEU A 9 3.83 -9.49 0.03
C LEU A 9 2.40 -9.46 0.57
N THR A 10 1.50 -10.23 -0.03
CA THR A 10 0.09 -10.27 0.38
C THR A 10 -0.04 -10.77 1.82
N ALA A 11 0.67 -11.84 2.18
CA ALA A 11 0.69 -12.34 3.55
C ALA A 11 1.21 -11.28 4.54
N ALA A 12 2.30 -10.60 4.20
CA ALA A 12 2.86 -9.57 5.07
C ALA A 12 1.94 -8.35 5.23
N VAL A 13 1.29 -7.90 4.15
CA VAL A 13 0.32 -6.80 4.20
C VAL A 13 -0.91 -7.19 5.02
N ARG A 14 -1.41 -8.42 4.89
CA ARG A 14 -2.55 -8.94 5.68
C ARG A 14 -2.27 -8.96 7.18
N ASP A 15 -1.02 -9.20 7.57
CA ASP A 15 -0.68 -9.39 8.99
C ASP A 15 -0.18 -8.09 9.64
N ALA A 16 0.39 -7.16 8.87
CA ALA A 16 0.97 -5.90 9.37
C ALA A 16 -0.05 -4.96 10.04
N ASP A 17 0.40 -4.18 11.01
CA ASP A 17 -0.37 -3.04 11.55
C ASP A 17 0.20 -1.69 11.05
N LEU A 18 1.45 -1.69 10.59
CA LEU A 18 2.15 -0.54 10.01
C LEU A 18 3.02 -0.98 8.84
N ILE A 19 2.98 -0.23 7.74
CA ILE A 19 3.90 -0.37 6.61
C ILE A 19 4.71 0.92 6.46
N THR A 20 6.03 0.81 6.43
CA THR A 20 6.93 1.91 6.08
C THR A 20 7.64 1.64 4.76
N LEU A 21 7.89 2.69 3.98
CA LEU A 21 8.59 2.60 2.69
C LEU A 21 9.79 3.57 2.66
N SER A 22 10.91 3.12 2.09
CA SER A 22 12.10 3.94 1.81
C SER A 22 12.77 3.40 0.54
N ILE A 23 12.11 3.61 -0.59
CA ILE A 23 12.39 3.04 -1.92
C ILE A 23 12.72 4.10 -2.97
N GLY A 24 12.74 5.39 -2.61
CA GLY A 24 12.90 6.51 -3.52
C GLY A 24 11.57 6.98 -4.11
N ALA A 25 11.32 8.30 -4.07
CA ALA A 25 10.05 8.90 -4.49
C ALA A 25 9.59 8.50 -5.91
N ASN A 26 10.53 8.32 -6.85
CA ASN A 26 10.23 7.90 -8.23
C ASN A 26 9.58 6.51 -8.32
N ASN A 27 9.71 5.67 -7.28
CA ASN A 27 9.16 4.32 -7.21
C ASN A 27 7.80 4.26 -6.49
N LEU A 28 7.30 5.36 -5.91
CA LEU A 28 6.05 5.35 -5.15
C LEU A 28 4.85 4.97 -6.02
N LYS A 29 4.79 5.46 -7.27
CA LYS A 29 3.68 5.15 -8.19
C LYS A 29 3.68 3.70 -8.64
N SER A 30 4.83 3.14 -9.02
CA SER A 30 4.90 1.72 -9.39
C SER A 30 4.61 0.82 -8.19
N THR A 31 5.03 1.23 -6.99
CA THR A 31 4.81 0.48 -5.74
C THR A 31 3.36 0.56 -5.28
N GLY A 32 2.69 1.70 -5.40
CA GLY A 32 1.27 1.85 -5.07
C GLY A 32 0.40 0.86 -5.85
N ARG A 33 0.68 0.68 -7.15
CA ARG A 33 0.00 -0.32 -8.00
C ARG A 33 0.24 -1.77 -7.56
N VAL A 34 1.44 -2.08 -7.07
CA VAL A 34 1.77 -3.40 -6.53
C VAL A 34 1.04 -3.63 -5.21
N LEU A 35 1.03 -2.63 -4.32
CA LEU A 35 0.38 -2.71 -3.01
C LEU A 35 -1.15 -2.75 -3.11
N GLN A 36 -1.76 -2.10 -4.10
CA GLN A 36 -3.22 -2.05 -4.28
C GLN A 36 -3.87 -3.43 -4.17
N GLN A 37 -3.31 -4.46 -4.82
CA GLN A 37 -3.88 -5.81 -4.77
C GLN A 37 -3.87 -6.41 -3.36
N ALA A 38 -2.73 -6.30 -2.67
CA ALA A 38 -2.57 -6.84 -1.32
C ALA A 38 -3.41 -6.06 -0.29
N LEU A 39 -3.47 -4.74 -0.42
CA LEU A 39 -4.29 -3.88 0.45
C LEU A 39 -5.78 -4.15 0.25
N ARG A 40 -6.22 -4.35 -1.00
CA ARG A 40 -7.61 -4.71 -1.30
C ARG A 40 -7.97 -6.07 -0.73
N GLU A 41 -7.07 -7.05 -0.79
CA GLU A 41 -7.30 -8.35 -0.15
C GLU A 41 -7.43 -8.21 1.36
N ARG A 42 -6.51 -7.50 2.02
CA ARG A 42 -6.59 -7.22 3.45
C ARG A 42 -7.93 -6.55 3.83
N TRP A 43 -8.34 -5.52 3.09
CA TRP A 43 -9.58 -4.80 3.35
C TRP A 43 -10.80 -5.71 3.26
N ARG A 44 -10.84 -6.66 2.32
CA ARG A 44 -11.95 -7.63 2.19
C ARG A 44 -11.98 -8.66 3.32
N THR A 45 -10.82 -9.07 3.83
CA THR A 45 -10.75 -10.13 4.85
C THR A 45 -10.80 -9.60 6.28
N SER A 46 -10.40 -8.35 6.49
CA SER A 46 -10.23 -7.74 7.81
C SER A 46 -10.62 -6.25 7.80
N PRO A 47 -11.84 -5.89 7.35
CA PRO A 47 -12.24 -4.49 7.17
C PRO A 47 -12.20 -3.66 8.46
N GLU A 48 -12.32 -4.29 9.62
CA GLU A 48 -12.24 -3.66 10.94
C GLU A 48 -10.81 -3.38 11.42
N ARG A 49 -9.78 -3.97 10.79
CA ARG A 49 -8.38 -3.78 11.17
C ARG A 49 -7.78 -2.61 10.39
N SER A 50 -7.58 -1.49 11.08
CA SER A 50 -6.82 -0.37 10.55
C SER A 50 -5.39 -0.79 10.15
N LEU A 51 -4.83 -0.05 9.20
CA LEU A 51 -3.45 -0.19 8.77
C LEU A 51 -2.88 1.19 8.50
N ASP A 52 -1.78 1.52 9.15
CA ASP A 52 -1.05 2.76 8.86
C ASP A 52 0.01 2.51 7.78
N VAL A 53 0.15 3.45 6.85
CA VAL A 53 1.17 3.40 5.79
C VAL A 53 1.92 4.73 5.76
N ILE A 54 3.25 4.67 5.84
CA ILE A 54 4.12 5.86 5.91
C ILE A 54 5.23 5.73 4.87
N ALA A 55 5.23 6.61 3.86
CA ALA A 55 6.35 6.73 2.93
C ALA A 55 7.44 7.64 3.52
N CYS A 56 8.54 7.06 3.98
CA CYS A 56 9.69 7.74 4.58
C CYS A 56 10.67 8.21 3.50
N GLU A 57 10.18 8.98 2.52
CA GLU A 57 10.98 9.48 1.41
C GLU A 57 11.43 10.92 1.64
N ASN A 58 12.53 11.31 0.99
CA ASN A 58 12.94 12.71 0.88
C ASN A 58 12.10 13.45 -0.17
N ALA A 59 10.78 13.50 0.05
CA ALA A 59 9.82 14.18 -0.81
C ALA A 59 8.65 14.69 0.03
N LEU A 60 8.17 15.89 -0.30
CA LEU A 60 6.92 16.39 0.28
C LEU A 60 5.75 15.54 -0.20
N PHE A 61 4.81 15.26 0.70
CA PHE A 61 3.57 14.52 0.38
C PHE A 61 3.82 13.11 -0.19
N ALA A 62 4.95 12.48 0.15
CA ALA A 62 5.30 11.15 -0.35
C ALA A 62 4.21 10.10 -0.05
N THR A 63 3.62 10.15 1.15
CA THR A 63 2.53 9.24 1.52
C THR A 63 1.26 9.53 0.71
N ASP A 64 0.97 10.79 0.39
CA ASP A 64 -0.17 11.16 -0.47
C ASP A 64 0.04 10.66 -1.91
N MET A 65 1.25 10.82 -2.47
CA MET A 65 1.60 10.26 -3.79
C MET A 65 1.40 8.75 -3.85
N LEU A 66 1.78 8.04 -2.78
CA LEU A 66 1.55 6.61 -2.66
C LEU A 66 0.05 6.30 -2.60
N LYS A 67 -0.70 7.02 -1.77
CA LYS A 67 -2.15 6.85 -1.57
C LYS A 67 -2.92 7.05 -2.87
N GLU A 68 -2.63 8.11 -3.63
CA GLU A 68 -3.22 8.36 -4.94
C GLU A 68 -2.99 7.18 -5.89
N SER A 69 -1.76 6.65 -5.92
CA SER A 69 -1.44 5.50 -6.77
C SER A 69 -2.09 4.19 -6.30
N VAL A 70 -2.35 4.03 -5.01
CA VAL A 70 -3.07 2.86 -4.46
C VAL A 70 -4.55 2.91 -4.84
N TYR A 71 -5.15 4.09 -4.89
CA TYR A 71 -6.57 4.26 -5.22
C TYR A 71 -6.86 4.47 -6.72
N GLU A 72 -5.83 4.70 -7.54
CA GLU A 72 -5.96 4.80 -9.01
C GLU A 72 -6.73 3.58 -9.58
N GLY A 73 -7.95 3.82 -10.06
CA GLY A 73 -8.82 2.79 -10.64
C GLY A 73 -9.47 1.81 -9.66
N ALA A 74 -9.39 2.07 -8.35
CA ALA A 74 -10.02 1.23 -7.33
C ALA A 74 -11.52 1.53 -7.17
N GLU A 75 -12.26 0.53 -6.69
CA GLU A 75 -13.68 0.62 -6.37
C GLU A 75 -13.93 1.70 -5.28
N PRO A 76 -15.01 2.51 -5.36
CA PRO A 76 -15.27 3.58 -4.39
C PRO A 76 -15.32 3.11 -2.94
N GLU A 77 -15.82 1.91 -2.69
CA GLU A 77 -15.94 1.32 -1.36
C GLU A 77 -14.58 1.01 -0.72
N PHE A 78 -13.53 0.79 -1.52
CA PHE A 78 -12.17 0.60 -1.03
C PHE A 78 -11.48 1.93 -0.64
N GLN A 79 -12.04 3.06 -1.06
CA GLN A 79 -11.51 4.40 -0.77
C GLN A 79 -12.18 5.06 0.46
N ALA A 80 -13.21 4.41 1.01
CA ALA A 80 -13.98 4.87 2.17
C ALA A 80 -13.28 4.55 3.49
#